data_AF-A0A6N7Q3Z3-F1
#
_entry.id   AF-A0A6N7Q3Z3-F1
#
_cell.length_a   1.000
_cell.length_b   1.000
_cell.length_c   1.000
_cell.angle_alpha   90.00
_cell.angle_beta   90.00
_cell.angle_gamma   90.00
#
_symmetry.space_group_name_H-M   'P 1'
#
loop_
_entity.id
_entity.type
_entity.pdbx_description
1 polymer ?
#
loop_
_entity_poly.entity_id
_entity_poly.type
_entity_poly.pdbx_seq_one_letter_code
_entity_poly.pdbx_strand_id
1 'polypeptide(L)' 'MSKSRQDVLDESKKKAVKAGVVTAGTVVLAAAGLPVLATVAAVPAAVLGWKWWKHRAENGIRF' A
#
# COMPACT_ATOMS: atom_id res chain seq x y z
N MET A 1 -14.36 21.43 4.57
CA MET A 1 -15.28 20.28 4.38
C MET A 1 -14.61 19.04 4.93
N SER A 2 -15.00 18.59 6.13
CA SER A 2 -14.57 17.30 6.68
C SER A 2 -15.05 16.18 5.76
N LYS A 3 -14.16 15.32 5.27
CA LYS A 3 -14.54 14.16 4.45
C LYS A 3 -15.57 13.30 5.20
N SER A 4 -16.53 12.74 4.47
CA SER A 4 -17.44 11.76 5.06
C SER A 4 -16.64 10.52 5.50
N ARG A 5 -17.12 9.83 6.53
CA ARG A 5 -16.51 8.57 6.98
C ARG A 5 -16.42 7.55 5.84
N GLN A 6 -17.39 7.56 4.93
CA GLN A 6 -17.40 6.72 3.74
C GLN A 6 -16.25 7.06 2.78
N ASP A 7 -15.99 8.34 2.54
CA ASP A 7 -14.89 8.80 1.67
C ASP A 7 -13.53 8.37 2.22
N VAL A 8 -13.37 8.43 3.54
CA VAL A 8 -12.15 8.02 4.24
C VAL A 8 -11.90 6.51 4.11
N LEU A 9 -12.96 5.71 4.20
CA LEU A 9 -12.90 4.26 4.01
C LEU A 9 -12.59 3.89 2.55
N ASP A 10 -13.22 4.55 1.59
CA ASP A 10 -12.97 4.30 0.16
C ASP A 10 -11.57 4.74 -0.24
N GLU A 11 -11.05 5.83 0.31
CA GLU A 11 -9.66 6.24 0.15
C GLU A 11 -8.70 5.20 0.76
N SER A 12 -9.03 4.68 1.94
CA SER A 12 -8.25 3.62 2.59
C SER A 12 -8.21 2.35 1.74
N LYS A 13 -9.34 1.92 1.16
CA LYS A 13 -9.40 0.79 0.23
C LYS A 13 -8.54 1.01 -1.01
N LYS A 14 -8.61 2.19 -1.63
CA LYS A 14 -7.77 2.52 -2.80
C LYS A 14 -6.29 2.48 -2.47
N LYS A 15 -5.89 2.99 -1.30
CA LYS A 15 -4.51 2.91 -0.80
C LYS A 15 -4.09 1.45 -0.54
N ALA A 16 -4.97 0.65 0.04
CA ALA A 16 -4.75 -0.79 0.26
C ALA A 16 -4.50 -1.54 -1.05
N VAL A 17 -5.37 -1.34 -2.05
CA VAL A 17 -5.24 -1.99 -3.36
C VAL A 17 -3.93 -1.60 -4.03
N LYS A 18 -3.58 -0.30 -4.03
CA LYS A 18 -2.30 0.15 -4.61
C LYS A 18 -1.10 -0.47 -3.90
N ALA A 19 -1.08 -0.45 -2.57
CA ALA A 19 0.01 -1.05 -1.80
C ALA A 19 0.10 -2.57 -2.05
N GLY A 20 -1.05 -3.25 -2.09
CA GLY A 20 -1.15 -4.68 -2.37
C GLY A 20 -0.63 -5.06 -3.76
N VAL A 21 -1.04 -4.37 -4.82
CA VAL A 21 -0.59 -4.63 -6.19
C VAL A 21 0.93 -4.47 -6.31
N VAL A 22 1.49 -3.38 -5.77
CA VAL A 22 2.94 -3.12 -5.85
C VAL A 22 3.72 -4.16 -5.02
N THR A 23 3.21 -4.55 -3.87
CA THR A 23 3.82 -5.60 -3.04
C THR A 23 3.79 -6.95 -3.75
N ALA A 24 2.66 -7.34 -4.33
CA ALA A 24 2.52 -8.57 -5.10
C ALA A 24 3.48 -8.59 -6.31
N GLY A 25 3.57 -7.48 -7.05
CA GLY A 25 4.53 -7.35 -8.15
C GLY A 25 5.98 -7.50 -7.69
N THR A 26 6.32 -6.96 -6.53
CA THR A 26 7.66 -7.13 -5.92
C THR A 26 7.96 -8.59 -5.60
N VAL A 27 7.01 -9.31 -5.02
CA VAL A 27 7.15 -10.75 -4.71
C VAL A 27 7.28 -11.58 -5.98
N VAL A 28 6.50 -11.26 -7.02
CA VAL A 28 6.61 -11.93 -8.33
C VAL A 28 8.00 -11.71 -8.94
N LEU A 29 8.54 -10.49 -8.91
CA LEU A 29 9.90 -10.21 -9.39
C LEU A 29 10.96 -11.03 -8.63
N ALA A 30 10.83 -11.14 -7.31
CA ALA A 30 11.72 -11.96 -6.50
C ALA A 30 11.63 -13.45 -6.88
N ALA A 31 10.41 -13.97 -7.00
CA ALA A 31 10.14 -15.37 -7.38
C ALA A 31 10.63 -15.70 -8.80
N ALA A 32 10.59 -14.73 -9.71
CA ALA A 32 11.11 -14.86 -11.07
C ALA A 32 12.65 -14.81 -11.16
N GLY A 33 13.37 -14.71 -10.03
CA GLY A 33 14.83 -14.66 -10.02
C GLY A 33 15.41 -13.32 -10.47
N LEU A 34 14.67 -12.22 -10.32
CA LEU A 34 15.09 -10.86 -10.65
C LEU A 34 15.36 -10.05 -9.37
N PRO A 35 16.37 -10.40 -8.55
CA PRO A 35 16.54 -9.85 -7.21
C PRO A 35 16.80 -8.34 -7.24
N VAL A 36 17.58 -7.83 -8.20
CA VAL A 36 17.87 -6.39 -8.32
C VAL A 36 16.58 -5.60 -8.55
N LEU A 37 15.72 -6.06 -9.47
CA LEU A 37 14.44 -5.40 -9.74
C LEU A 37 13.49 -5.52 -8.54
N ALA A 38 13.47 -6.65 -7.87
CA ALA A 38 12.68 -6.84 -6.65
C ALA A 38 13.14 -5.89 -5.53
N THR A 39 14.45 -5.70 -5.33
CA THR A 39 14.98 -4.76 -4.33
C THR A 39 14.57 -3.32 -4.64
N VAL A 40 14.66 -2.91 -5.91
CA VAL A 40 14.21 -1.57 -6.35
C VAL A 40 12.70 -1.42 -6.15
N ALA A 41 11.90 -2.43 -6.50
CA ALA A 41 10.44 -2.42 -6.35
C ALA A 41 9.98 -2.48 -4.88
N ALA A 42 10.80 -3.00 -3.97
CA ALA A 42 10.50 -3.04 -2.54
C ALA A 42 10.38 -1.64 -1.93
N VAL A 43 11.12 -0.64 -2.47
CA VAL A 43 11.08 0.74 -1.97
C VAL A 43 9.67 1.36 -2.12
N PRO A 44 9.06 1.43 -3.31
CA PRO A 44 7.70 1.94 -3.45
C PRO A 44 6.66 1.06 -2.75
N ALA A 45 6.86 -0.27 -2.67
CA ALA A 45 5.98 -1.16 -1.90
C ALA A 45 5.93 -0.76 -0.42
N ALA A 46 7.11 -0.54 0.21
CA ALA A 46 7.22 -0.12 1.59
C ALA A 46 6.61 1.28 1.81
N VAL A 47 6.88 2.24 0.93
CA VAL A 47 6.34 3.61 1.03
C VAL A 47 4.81 3.61 0.93
N LEU A 48 4.23 2.86 -0.01
CA LEU A 48 2.77 2.77 -0.16
C LEU A 48 2.12 2.04 1.00
N GLY A 49 2.74 0.96 1.48
CA GLY A 49 2.30 0.25 2.69
C GLY A 49 2.29 1.17 3.91
N TRP A 50 3.38 1.92 4.12
CA TRP A 50 3.48 2.91 5.20
C TRP A 50 2.41 4.01 5.08
N LYS A 51 2.21 4.58 3.88
CA LYS A 51 1.17 5.61 3.65
C LYS A 51 -0.23 5.08 3.90
N TRP A 52 -0.51 3.84 3.53
CA TRP A 52 -1.80 3.20 3.83
C TRP A 52 -1.99 3.02 5.33
N TRP A 53 -0.98 2.48 6.02
CA TRP A 53 -1.02 2.29 7.46
C TRP A 53 -1.21 3.59 8.22
N LYS A 54 -0.42 4.62 7.87
CA LYS A 54 -0.53 5.97 8.44
C LYS A 54 -1.92 6.56 8.25
N HIS A 55 -2.48 6.48 7.03
CA HIS A 55 -3.86 6.91 6.76
C HIS A 55 -4.86 6.18 7.66
N ARG A 56 -4.67 4.88 7.88
CA ARG A 56 -5.55 4.06 8.72
C ARG A 56 -5.49 4.49 10.20
N ALA A 57 -4.28 4.76 10.70
CA ALA A 57 -4.03 5.24 12.06
C ALA A 57 -4.61 6.64 12.31
N GLU A 58 -4.38 7.59 11.41
CA GLU A 58 -4.87 8.98 11.53
C GLU A 58 -6.41 9.07 11.52
N ASN A 59 -7.07 8.10 10.89
CA ASN A 59 -8.52 8.07 10.74
C ASN A 59 -9.22 7.07 11.70
N GLY A 60 -8.49 6.47 12.64
CA GLY A 60 -9.05 5.53 13.63
C GLY A 60 -9.68 4.27 13.02
N ILE A 61 -9.24 3.87 11.82
CA ILE A 61 -9.78 2.69 11.14
C ILE A 61 -9.08 1.46 11.73
N ARG A 62 -9.82 0.56 12.37
CA ARG A 62 -9.26 -0.71 12.90
C ARG A 62 -8.78 -1.61 11.76
N PHE A 63 -7.78 -2.46 12.01
CA PHE A 63 -7.20 -3.39 11.02
C PHE A 63 -8.20 -4.42 10.51
#